data_AF-A0A7U9SYX5-F1
#
_entry.id   AF-A0A7U9SYX5-F1
#
_cell.length_a   1.000
_cell.length_b   1.000
_cell.length_c   1.000
_cell.angle_alpha   90.00
_cell.angle_beta   90.00
_cell.angle_gamma   90.00
#
_symmetry.space_group_name_H-M   'P 1'
#
loop_
_entity.id
_entity.type
_entity.pdbx_description
1 polymer ?
#
loop_
_entity_poly.entity_id
_entity_poly.type
_entity_poly.pdbx_seq_one_letter_code
_entity_poly.pdbx_strand_id
1 'polypeptide(L)'
;MIDLSRAPKRGIIYALFRDRVVFERYSIEKLEKSRFEGNNLLELHLFDENTEYRVIRTRMNGCQEMVISDDTAGAEDIYEEEVLLAGRDADSRENLADTVKVVNYINYDENDLLKICGYRLQEVR
;
A
#
# COMPACT_ATOMS: atom_id res chain seq x y z
N MET A 1 -12.93 8.77 -9.08
CA MET A 1 -13.29 7.33 -9.07
C MET A 1 -11.98 6.58 -9.22
N ILE A 2 -11.71 5.59 -8.36
CA ILE A 2 -10.40 4.91 -8.28
C ILE A 2 -9.98 4.36 -9.65
N ASP A 3 -8.77 4.62 -10.10
CA ASP A 3 -8.23 4.10 -11.36
C ASP A 3 -7.30 2.90 -11.15
N LEU A 4 -7.89 1.71 -11.15
CA LEU A 4 -7.20 0.43 -10.98
C LEU A 4 -6.21 0.11 -12.13
N SER A 5 -6.26 0.81 -13.27
CA SER A 5 -5.32 0.55 -14.38
C SER A 5 -3.87 0.92 -14.02
N ARG A 6 -3.70 1.74 -12.97
CA ARG A 6 -2.41 2.18 -12.43
C ARG A 6 -1.81 1.20 -11.41
N ALA A 7 -2.58 0.21 -10.97
CA ALA A 7 -2.11 -0.78 -10.01
C ALA A 7 -1.25 -1.87 -10.66
N PRO A 8 -0.37 -2.54 -9.88
CA PRO A 8 0.30 -3.75 -10.36
C PRO A 8 -0.73 -4.79 -10.82
N LYS A 9 -0.39 -5.59 -11.84
CA LYS A 9 -1.31 -6.58 -12.41
C LYS A 9 -1.72 -7.68 -11.44
N ARG A 10 -0.87 -7.97 -10.46
CA ARG A 10 -1.06 -8.97 -9.40
C ARG A 10 -0.21 -8.56 -8.21
N GLY A 11 -0.58 -9.05 -7.03
CA GLY A 11 0.17 -8.77 -5.80
C GLY A 11 -0.70 -8.99 -4.58
N ILE A 12 -0.54 -8.11 -3.60
CA ILE A 12 -1.24 -8.14 -2.33
C ILE A 12 -2.15 -6.92 -2.21
N ILE A 13 -3.35 -7.14 -1.69
CA ILE A 13 -4.25 -6.10 -1.19
C ILE A 13 -3.97 -5.93 0.29
N TYR A 14 -3.75 -4.70 0.74
CA TYR A 14 -3.99 -4.29 2.12
C TYR A 14 -5.01 -3.15 2.08
N ALA A 15 -6.24 -3.42 2.48
CA ALA A 15 -7.32 -2.44 2.43
C ALA A 15 -7.95 -2.25 3.80
N LEU A 16 -7.92 -1.01 4.26
CA LEU A 16 -8.53 -0.58 5.51
C LEU A 16 -9.91 0.00 5.22
N PHE A 17 -10.94 -0.66 5.74
CA PHE A 17 -12.30 -0.14 5.78
C PHE A 17 -12.63 0.31 7.21
N ARG A 18 -13.70 1.10 7.38
CA ARG A 18 -14.18 1.52 8.71
C ARG A 18 -14.57 0.35 9.61
N ASP A 19 -15.00 -0.75 9.01
CA ASP A 19 -15.59 -1.91 9.66
C ASP A 19 -14.73 -3.17 9.58
N ARG A 20 -13.68 -3.18 8.75
CA ARG A 20 -12.85 -4.38 8.50
C ARG A 20 -11.48 -4.06 7.92
N VAL A 21 -10.58 -5.03 7.99
CA VAL A 21 -9.30 -5.04 7.28
C VAL A 21 -9.25 -6.24 6.33
N VAL A 22 -8.83 -6.00 5.09
CA VAL A 22 -8.67 -7.03 4.05
C VAL A 22 -7.19 -7.20 3.74
N PHE A 23 -6.70 -8.44 3.83
CA PHE A 23 -5.34 -8.81 3.43
C PHE A 23 -5.30 -10.13 2.64
N GLU A 24 -5.16 -10.03 1.31
CA GLU A 24 -5.30 -11.18 0.40
C GLU A 24 -4.53 -10.97 -0.92
N ARG A 25 -4.30 -12.04 -1.70
CA ARG A 25 -3.73 -11.92 -3.03
C ARG A 25 -4.76 -11.37 -4.00
N TYR A 26 -4.28 -10.68 -5.03
CA TYR A 26 -5.14 -10.26 -6.14
C TYR A 26 -4.50 -10.49 -7.51
N SER A 27 -5.40 -10.57 -8.50
CA SER A 27 -5.12 -10.33 -9.91
C SER A 27 -6.06 -9.23 -10.36
N ILE A 28 -5.55 -8.25 -11.10
CA ILE A 28 -6.32 -7.09 -11.57
C ILE A 28 -7.52 -7.49 -12.42
N GLU A 29 -7.41 -8.60 -13.16
CA GLU A 29 -8.47 -9.15 -14.02
C GLU A 29 -9.66 -9.69 -13.23
N LYS A 30 -9.42 -10.09 -11.97
CA LYS A 30 -10.44 -10.62 -11.06
C LYS A 30 -10.93 -9.58 -10.05
N LEU A 31 -10.36 -8.38 -10.06
CA LEU A 31 -10.62 -7.36 -9.06
C LEU A 31 -11.87 -6.57 -9.43
N GLU A 32 -12.94 -6.71 -8.66
CA GLU A 32 -14.16 -5.94 -8.86
C GLU A 32 -14.00 -4.54 -8.26
N LYS A 33 -14.09 -3.51 -9.11
CA LYS A 33 -13.96 -2.10 -8.70
C LYS A 33 -14.98 -1.67 -7.64
N SER A 34 -16.18 -2.25 -7.70
CA SER A 34 -17.27 -2.05 -6.74
C SER A 34 -16.87 -2.37 -5.29
N ARG A 35 -15.87 -3.24 -5.08
CA ARG A 35 -15.32 -3.57 -3.74
C ARG A 35 -14.78 -2.34 -2.99
N PHE A 36 -14.34 -1.33 -3.73
CA PHE A 36 -13.68 -0.13 -3.20
C PHE A 36 -14.57 1.13 -3.31
N GLU A 37 -15.80 0.97 -3.79
CA GLU A 37 -16.77 2.04 -3.91
C GLU A 37 -17.40 2.38 -2.56
N GLY A 38 -17.86 3.63 -2.45
CA GLY A 38 -18.46 4.15 -1.22
C GLY A 38 -17.45 4.72 -0.21
N ASN A 39 -17.99 5.15 0.93
CA ASN A 39 -17.28 5.94 1.95
C ASN A 39 -16.68 5.09 3.08
N ASN A 40 -16.79 3.77 3.00
CA ASN A 40 -16.28 2.87 4.03
C ASN A 40 -14.80 2.52 3.83
N LEU A 41 -14.30 2.54 2.58
CA LEU A 41 -12.88 2.40 2.32
C LEU A 41 -12.15 3.65 2.85
N LEU A 42 -11.18 3.46 3.73
CA LEU A 42 -10.31 4.51 4.25
C LEU A 42 -9.01 4.57 3.46
N GLU A 43 -8.34 3.43 3.32
CA GLU A 43 -7.06 3.30 2.64
C GLU A 43 -7.01 1.99 1.84
N LEU A 44 -6.41 2.04 0.65
CA LEU A 44 -6.19 0.87 -0.20
C LEU A 44 -4.73 0.87 -0.65
N HIS A 45 -4.08 -0.26 -0.45
CA HIS A 45 -2.74 -0.54 -0.93
C HIS A 45 -2.83 -1.76 -1.85
N LEU A 46 -2.44 -1.60 -3.10
CA LEU A 46 -2.27 -2.68 -4.07
C LEU A 46 -0.80 -2.71 -4.45
N PHE A 47 -0.06 -3.71 -3.99
CA PHE A 47 1.40 -3.72 -4.13
C PHE A 47 1.95 -5.07 -4.53
N ASP A 48 3.06 -5.05 -5.24
CA ASP A 48 3.87 -6.22 -5.59
C ASP A 48 5.32 -6.07 -5.08
N GLU A 49 6.26 -6.74 -5.74
CA GLU A 49 7.69 -6.67 -5.39
C GLU A 49 8.32 -5.30 -5.73
N ASN A 50 7.77 -4.53 -6.67
CA ASN A 50 8.41 -3.34 -7.26
C ASN A 50 7.60 -2.05 -7.08
N THR A 51 6.27 -2.13 -6.97
CA THR A 51 5.39 -0.96 -7.08
C THR A 51 4.19 -1.08 -6.15
N GLU A 52 3.80 0.04 -5.56
CA GLU A 52 2.57 0.20 -4.81
C GLU A 52 1.65 1.22 -5.49
N TYR A 53 0.40 0.83 -5.73
CA TYR A 53 -0.68 1.76 -5.97
C TYR A 53 -1.47 1.99 -4.68
N ARG A 54 -1.50 3.24 -4.23
CA ARG A 54 -2.12 3.66 -2.96
C ARG A 54 -3.29 4.58 -3.21
N VAL A 55 -4.38 4.35 -2.49
CA VAL A 55 -5.53 5.24 -2.41
C VAL A 55 -5.78 5.63 -0.97
N ILE A 56 -5.91 6.93 -0.70
CA ILE A 56 -6.26 7.46 0.63
C ILE A 56 -7.53 8.29 0.51
N ARG A 57 -8.57 7.95 1.27
CA ARG A 57 -9.77 8.77 1.42
C ARG A 57 -9.59 9.80 2.52
N THR A 58 -9.84 11.07 2.20
CA THR A 58 -9.75 12.16 3.17
C THR A 58 -11.09 12.42 3.85
N ARG A 59 -11.08 13.07 5.02
CA ARG A 59 -12.28 13.37 5.82
C ARG A 59 -13.33 14.23 5.08
N MET A 60 -12.92 15.00 4.07
CA MET A 60 -13.80 15.90 3.29
C MET A 60 -14.27 15.27 1.96
N ASN A 61 -14.41 13.94 1.90
CA ASN A 61 -14.75 13.17 0.69
C ASN A 61 -13.73 13.32 -0.46
N GLY A 62 -12.49 13.72 -0.16
CA GLY A 62 -11.40 13.71 -1.11
C GLY A 62 -10.83 12.30 -1.31
N CYS A 63 -10.13 12.10 -2.42
CA CYS A 63 -9.48 10.85 -2.78
C CYS A 63 -8.12 11.19 -3.38
N GLN A 64 -7.04 10.67 -2.79
CA GLN A 64 -5.70 10.79 -3.33
C GLN A 64 -5.27 9.42 -3.87
N GLU A 65 -4.71 9.40 -5.08
CA GLU A 65 -4.25 8.19 -5.76
C GLU A 65 -2.79 8.34 -6.18
N MET A 66 -1.94 7.45 -5.71
CA MET A 66 -0.48 7.51 -5.91
C MET A 66 0.03 6.18 -6.45
N VAL A 67 1.07 6.25 -7.28
CA VAL A 67 1.86 5.08 -7.68
C VAL A 67 3.27 5.35 -7.17
N ILE A 68 3.77 4.47 -6.32
CA ILE A 68 5.05 4.61 -5.63
C ILE A 68 5.94 3.45 -6.08
N SER A 69 7.11 3.77 -6.59
CA SER A 69 8.18 2.83 -6.90
C SER A 69 9.51 3.48 -6.56
N ASP A 70 10.58 2.69 -6.53
CA ASP A 70 11.92 3.19 -6.20
C ASP A 70 12.38 4.24 -7.24
N ASP A 71 11.94 4.10 -8.49
CA ASP A 71 12.22 5.06 -9.57
C ASP A 71 11.51 6.42 -9.40
N THR A 72 10.34 6.44 -8.75
CA THR A 72 9.51 7.65 -8.62
C THR A 72 9.68 8.35 -7.27
N ALA A 73 10.31 7.69 -6.30
CA ALA A 73 10.47 8.21 -4.94
C ALA A 73 11.47 9.36 -4.83
N GLY A 74 12.45 9.45 -5.74
CA GLY A 74 13.48 10.50 -5.71
C GLY A 74 14.27 10.55 -4.40
N ALA A 75 14.48 9.38 -3.80
CA ALA A 75 15.15 9.21 -2.51
C ALA A 75 16.67 9.15 -2.68
N GLU A 76 17.41 9.71 -1.72
CA GLU A 76 18.86 9.59 -1.64
C GLU A 76 19.29 8.24 -1.04
N ASP A 77 18.46 7.67 -0.15
CA ASP A 77 18.72 6.39 0.50
C ASP A 77 17.43 5.60 0.77
N ILE A 78 17.56 4.29 1.01
CA ILE A 78 16.46 3.35 1.25
C ILE A 78 16.72 2.55 2.53
N TYR A 79 15.73 2.54 3.42
CA TYR A 79 15.72 1.66 4.59
C TYR A 79 14.57 0.66 4.51
N GLU A 80 14.90 -0.62 4.52
CA GLU A 80 13.93 -1.71 4.46
C GLU A 80 13.74 -2.37 5.83
N GLU A 81 12.49 -2.61 6.20
CA GLU A 81 12.13 -3.37 7.40
C GLU A 81 11.01 -4.37 7.10
N GLU A 82 11.07 -5.55 7.71
CA GLU A 82 9.96 -6.50 7.69
C GLU A 82 9.09 -6.31 8.92
N VAL A 83 7.82 -6.02 8.70
CA VAL A 83 6.84 -5.73 9.75
C VAL A 83 5.84 -6.88 9.83
N LEU A 84 5.67 -7.42 11.04
CA LEU A 84 4.61 -8.39 11.32
C LEU A 84 3.24 -7.71 11.15
N LEU A 85 2.42 -8.27 10.28
CA LEU A 85 1.02 -7.94 10.21
C LEU A 85 0.38 -8.42 11.51
N ALA A 86 -0.45 -7.57 12.14
CA ALA A 86 -1.16 -7.90 13.38
C ALA A 86 -2.18 -9.03 13.12
N GLY A 87 -1.66 -10.25 13.04
CA GLY A 87 -2.38 -11.44 12.63
C GLY A 87 -3.08 -12.10 13.80
N ARG A 88 -4.26 -11.57 14.15
CA ARG A 88 -5.42 -12.35 14.65
C ARG A 88 -6.78 -11.76 14.24
N ASP A 89 -6.86 -10.48 13.85
CA ASP A 89 -8.13 -9.76 13.68
C ASP A 89 -8.47 -9.34 12.22
N ALA A 90 -7.79 -9.90 11.21
CA ALA A 90 -8.16 -9.65 9.80
C ALA A 90 -9.37 -10.52 9.40
N ASP A 91 -10.45 -9.89 8.91
CA ASP A 91 -11.73 -10.56 8.60
C ASP A 91 -11.68 -11.50 7.38
N SER A 92 -10.68 -11.33 6.51
CA SER A 92 -10.35 -12.20 5.37
C SER A 92 -8.84 -12.33 5.28
N ARG A 93 -8.34 -13.57 5.35
CA ARG A 93 -6.91 -13.87 5.21
C ARG A 93 -6.68 -15.15 4.40
N GLU A 94 -5.98 -15.01 3.28
CA GLU A 94 -5.43 -16.15 2.54
C GLU A 94 -4.14 -16.68 3.19
N ASN A 95 -3.61 -17.84 2.76
CA ASN A 95 -2.31 -18.36 3.20
C ASN A 95 -1.14 -17.47 2.71
N LEU A 96 -0.99 -16.32 3.34
CA LEU A 96 0.03 -15.30 3.09
C LEU A 96 1.03 -15.23 4.23
N ALA A 97 2.24 -14.74 3.91
CA ALA A 97 3.26 -14.43 4.90
C ALA A 97 2.69 -13.54 6.01
N ASP A 98 3.15 -13.77 7.24
CA ASP A 98 2.78 -12.95 8.41
C ASP A 98 3.41 -11.56 8.37
N THR A 99 4.24 -11.27 7.36
CA THR A 99 4.99 -10.02 7.24
C THR A 99 4.71 -9.30 5.93
N VAL A 100 4.89 -7.99 5.98
CA VAL A 100 5.04 -7.12 4.81
C VAL A 100 6.39 -6.41 4.93
N LYS A 101 7.07 -6.17 3.81
CA LYS A 101 8.25 -5.31 3.81
C LYS A 101 7.81 -3.86 3.64
N VAL A 102 8.28 -2.98 4.51
CA VAL A 102 8.15 -1.52 4.37
C VAL A 102 9.47 -0.99 3.83
N VAL A 103 9.41 -0.35 2.66
CA VAL A 103 10.54 0.30 2.01
C VAL A 103 10.43 1.79 2.27
N ASN A 104 11.26 2.31 3.17
CA ASN A 104 11.28 3.72 3.57
C ASN A 104 12.25 4.50 2.68
N TYR A 105 11.78 5.63 2.16
CA TYR A 105 12.55 6.54 1.30
C TYR A 105 13.11 7.69 2.14
N ILE A 106 14.43 7.82 2.14
CA ILE A 106 15.17 8.74 3.01
C ILE A 106 15.86 9.83 2.18
N ASN A 107 15.75 11.06 2.65
CA ASN A 107 16.53 12.21 2.19
C ASN A 107 17.17 12.92 3.39
N TYR A 108 18.16 13.76 3.13
CA TYR A 108 18.85 14.56 4.13
C TYR A 108 18.59 16.05 3.88
N ASP A 109 18.49 16.84 4.94
CA ASP A 109 18.42 18.29 4.80
C ASP A 109 19.79 18.96 4.82
N GLU A 110 19.82 20.29 4.74
CA GLU A 110 21.05 21.08 4.72
C GLU A 110 21.97 20.90 5.93
N ASN A 111 21.48 20.30 7.02
CA ASN A 111 22.25 19.99 8.22
C ASN A 111 22.54 18.48 8.37
N ASP A 112 22.42 17.72 7.28
CA ASP A 112 22.57 16.25 7.24
C ASP A 112 21.60 15.51 8.17
N LEU A 113 20.46 16.12 8.52
CA LEU A 113 19.42 15.48 9.33
C LEU A 113 18.53 14.60 8.46
N LEU A 114 18.38 13.34 8.88
CA LEU A 114 17.55 12.34 8.21
C LEU A 114 16.07 12.74 8.19
N LYS A 115 15.44 12.62 7.03
CA LYS A 115 14.00 12.77 6.81
C LYS A 115 13.47 11.58 6.03
N ILE A 116 12.42 10.95 6.56
CA ILE A 116 11.64 9.95 5.81
C ILE A 116 10.64 10.72 4.95
N CYS A 117 10.84 10.68 3.63
CA CYS A 117 10.03 11.41 2.65
C CYS A 117 8.87 10.58 2.08
N GLY A 118 8.84 9.28 2.38
CA GLY A 118 7.76 8.40 1.99
C GLY A 118 8.10 6.95 2.32
N TYR A 119 7.15 6.07 2.02
CA TYR A 119 7.36 4.64 2.09
C TYR A 119 6.49 3.94 1.06
N ARG A 120 6.88 2.72 0.67
CA ARG A 120 5.99 1.78 0.01
C ARG A 120 5.90 0.44 0.74
N LEU A 121 4.78 -0.24 0.57
CA LEU A 121 4.62 -1.64 0.96
C LEU A 121 5.15 -2.55 -0.17
N GLN A 122 5.75 -3.65 0.21
CA GLN A 122 6.32 -4.64 -0.70
C GLN A 122 5.93 -6.06 -0.28
N GLU A 123 5.56 -6.89 -1.26
CA GLU A 123 5.29 -8.32 -1.06
C GLU A 123 6.56 -9.05 -0.58
N VAL A 124 6.42 -9.85 0.48
CA VAL A 124 7.45 -10.80 0.94
C VAL A 124 7.11 -12.18 0.35
N ARG A 125 8.08 -12.83 -0.29
CA ARG A 125 7.93 -14.16 -0.91
C ARG A 125 8.60 -15.26 -0.10
#